data_AF-V5Q8G5-F1
#
_entry.id   AF-V5Q8G5-F1
#
_cell.length_a   1.000
_cell.length_b   1.000
_cell.length_c   1.000
_cell.angle_alpha   90.00
_cell.angle_beta   90.00
_cell.angle_gamma   90.00
#
_symmetry.space_group_name_H-M   'P 1'
#
loop_
_entity.id
_entity.type
_entity.pdbx_description
1 polymer ?
#
loop_
_entity_poly.entity_id
_entity_poly.type
_entity_poly.pdbx_seq_one_letter_code
_entity_poly.pdbx_strand_id
1 'polypeptide(L)' 'SYILYRKDHHKLIKAANPAYTNNQISKVLGQAWKQEKADVRARYQTMAEELKQNLLRAHPDYRYAPRRPGERRRRNR' A
#
# COMPACT_ATOMS: atom_id res chain seq x y z
N SER A 1 -5.88 -0.82 -4.09
CA SER A 1 -6.33 -1.86 -3.14
C SER A 1 -5.22 -2.31 -2.17
N TYR A 2 -4.13 -2.95 -2.62
CA TYR A 2 -3.09 -3.52 -1.73
C TYR A 2 -2.45 -2.54 -0.73
N ILE A 3 -2.22 -1.29 -1.12
CA ILE A 3 -1.59 -0.29 -0.24
C ILE A 3 -2.43 -0.02 1.03
N LEU A 4 -3.77 0.02 0.88
CA LEU A 4 -4.68 0.18 2.01
C LEU A 4 -4.67 -1.05 2.92
N TYR A 5 -4.81 -2.24 2.32
CA TYR A 5 -4.72 -3.51 3.03
C TYR A 5 -3.42 -3.62 3.85
N ARG A 6 -2.28 -3.30 3.22
CA ARG A 6 -0.98 -3.30 3.90
C ARG A 6 -0.95 -2.32 5.07
N LYS A 7 -1.50 -1.12 4.93
CA LYS A 7 -1.52 -0.11 5.99
C LYS A 7 -2.22 -0.62 7.25
N ASP A 8 -3.35 -1.31 7.08
CA ASP A 8 -4.15 -1.83 8.19
C ASP A 8 -3.47 -3.02 8.86
N HIS A 9 -3.00 -3.98 8.06
CA HIS A 9 -2.46 -5.25 8.57
C HIS A 9 -1.00 -5.16 9.01
N HIS A 10 -0.22 -4.19 8.50
CA HIS A 10 1.19 -4.03 8.87
C HIS A 10 1.35 -3.73 10.36
N LYS A 11 0.48 -2.91 10.94
CA LYS A 11 0.51 -2.61 12.37
C LYS A 11 0.21 -3.86 13.21
N LEU A 12 -0.77 -4.66 12.79
CA LEU A 12 -1.14 -5.92 13.46
C LEU A 12 0.02 -6.92 13.46
N ILE A 13 0.64 -7.14 12.30
CA ILE A 13 1.77 -8.07 12.20
C ILE A 13 2.98 -7.56 12.96
N LYS A 14 3.26 -6.25 12.94
CA LYS A 14 4.39 -5.67 13.68
C LYS A 14 4.17 -5.76 15.19
N ALA A 15 2.93 -5.60 15.66
CA ALA A 15 2.59 -5.76 17.07
C ALA A 15 2.68 -7.23 17.50
N ALA A 16 2.19 -8.16 16.69
CA ALA A 16 2.28 -9.60 16.96
C ALA A 16 3.72 -10.14 16.85
N ASN A 17 4.52 -9.58 15.95
CA ASN A 17 5.90 -9.99 15.70
C ASN A 17 6.84 -8.77 15.67
N PRO A 18 7.22 -8.21 16.84
CA PRO A 18 8.08 -7.03 16.91
C PRO A 18 9.45 -7.25 16.28
N ALA A 19 9.95 -8.50 16.28
CA ALA A 19 11.22 -8.88 15.67
C ALA A 19 11.20 -8.84 14.13
N TYR A 20 10.02 -8.83 13.49
CA TYR A 20 9.95 -8.85 12.03
C TYR A 20 10.41 -7.54 11.43
N THR A 21 11.30 -7.64 10.46
CA THR A 21 11.72 -6.52 9.62
C THR A 21 10.60 -6.12 8.66
N ASN A 22 10.60 -4.86 8.22
CA ASN A 22 9.61 -4.37 7.26
C ASN A 22 9.60 -5.18 5.95
N ASN A 23 10.76 -5.72 5.54
CA ASN A 23 10.87 -6.60 4.38
C ASN A 23 10.13 -7.92 4.59
N GLN A 24 10.29 -8.55 5.76
CA GLN A 24 9.58 -9.79 6.09
C GLN A 24 8.07 -9.57 6.16
N ILE A 25 7.62 -8.50 6.83
CA ILE A 25 6.19 -8.17 6.92
C ILE A 25 5.60 -7.94 5.51
N SER A 26 6.36 -7.29 4.62
CA SER A 26 5.90 -7.04 3.25
C SER A 26 5.81 -8.31 2.41
N LYS A 27 6.69 -9.29 2.64
CA LYS A 27 6.59 -10.62 2.00
C LYS A 27 5.35 -11.37 2.47
N VAL A 28 5.14 -11.42 3.80
CA VAL A 28 3.97 -12.09 4.40
C VAL A 28 2.66 -11.45 3.93
N LEU A 29 2.55 -10.12 4.00
CA LEU A 29 1.34 -9.41 3.54
C LEU A 29 1.09 -9.56 2.04
N GLY A 30 2.15 -9.63 1.23
CA GLY A 30 2.01 -9.87 -0.20
C GLY A 30 1.43 -11.25 -0.51
N GLN A 31 1.79 -12.27 0.27
CA GLN A 31 1.20 -13.61 0.16
C GLN A 31 -0.23 -13.65 0.70
N ALA A 32 -0.47 -13.09 1.88
CA ALA A 32 -1.79 -12.99 2.48
C ALA A 32 -2.78 -12.30 1.53
N TRP A 33 -2.40 -11.17 0.92
CA TRP A 33 -3.23 -10.46 -0.04
C TRP A 33 -3.62 -11.30 -1.28
N LYS A 34 -2.73 -12.18 -1.74
CA LYS A 34 -3.04 -13.07 -2.88
C LYS A 34 -4.03 -14.17 -2.49
N GLN A 35 -3.95 -14.65 -1.26
CA GLN A 35 -4.79 -15.71 -0.71
C GLN A 35 -6.10 -15.18 -0.09
N GLU A 36 -6.18 -13.88 0.11
CA GLU A 36 -7.34 -13.22 0.69
C GLU A 36 -8.60 -13.39 -0.16
N LYS A 37 -9.76 -13.44 0.50
CA LYS A 37 -11.06 -13.61 -0.15
C LYS A 37 -11.32 -12.51 -1.19
N ALA A 38 -12.00 -12.90 -2.28
CA ALA A 38 -12.36 -11.98 -3.36
C ALA A 38 -13.17 -10.78 -2.84
N ASP A 39 -14.09 -11.00 -1.90
CA ASP A 39 -14.94 -9.94 -1.32
C ASP A 39 -14.12 -8.87 -0.59
N VAL A 40 -13.13 -9.31 0.20
CA VAL A 40 -12.23 -8.40 0.93
C VAL A 40 -11.40 -7.61 -0.07
N ARG A 41 -10.86 -8.29 -1.10
CA ARG A 41 -10.10 -7.62 -2.16
C ARG A 41 -10.94 -6.59 -2.92
N ALA A 42 -12.20 -6.92 -3.22
CA ALA A 42 -13.16 -6.02 -3.86
C ALA A 42 -13.44 -4.80 -2.99
N ARG A 43 -13.70 -4.99 -1.68
CA ARG A 43 -13.90 -3.89 -0.73
C ARG A 43 -12.71 -2.92 -0.72
N TYR A 44 -11.48 -3.43 -0.65
CA TYR A 44 -10.26 -2.61 -0.71
C TYR A 44 -10.03 -1.97 -2.08
N GLN A 45 -10.61 -2.51 -3.14
CA GLN A 45 -10.57 -1.92 -4.47
C GLN A 45 -11.55 -0.76 -4.58
N THR A 46 -12.78 -0.92 -4.10
CA THR A 46 -13.77 0.16 -4.00
C THR A 46 -13.24 1.32 -3.16
N MET A 47 -12.72 1.06 -1.96
CA MET A 47 -12.14 2.11 -1.11
C MET A 47 -10.97 2.85 -1.79
N ALA A 48 -10.16 2.14 -2.58
CA ALA A 48 -9.06 2.77 -3.31
C ALA A 48 -9.56 3.66 -4.45
N GLU A 49 -10.63 3.26 -5.13
CA GLU A 49 -11.24 4.08 -6.18
C GLU A 49 -11.93 5.31 -5.57
N GLU A 50 -12.67 5.16 -4.47
CA GLU A 50 -13.28 6.29 -3.75
C GLU A 50 -12.23 7.33 -3.32
N LEU A 51 -11.11 6.87 -2.76
CA LEU A 51 -10.01 7.77 -2.39
C LEU A 51 -9.41 8.49 -3.60
N LYS A 52 -9.25 7.79 -4.72
CA LYS A 52 -8.77 8.38 -5.96
C LYS A 52 -9.74 9.44 -6.49
N GLN A 53 -11.03 9.15 -6.52
CA GLN A 53 -12.06 10.08 -6.95
C GLN A 53 -12.11 11.31 -6.04
N ASN A 54 -12.03 11.11 -4.72
CA ASN A 54 -12.01 12.21 -3.76
C ASN A 54 -10.76 13.08 -3.92
N LEU A 55 -9.60 12.48 -4.16
CA LEU A 55 -8.36 13.20 -4.43
C LEU A 55 -8.47 14.04 -5.71
N LEU A 56 -9.00 13.47 -6.79
CA LEU A 56 -9.20 14.21 -8.05
C LEU A 56 -10.21 15.34 -7.90
N ARG A 57 -11.25 15.16 -7.09
CA ARG A 57 -12.23 16.21 -6.79
C ARG A 57 -11.63 17.32 -5.95
N ALA A 58 -10.87 16.97 -4.91
CA ALA A 58 -10.24 17.93 -4.01
C ALA A 58 -9.03 18.65 -4.65
N HIS A 59 -8.36 17.98 -5.59
CA HIS A 59 -7.20 18.47 -6.29
C HIS A 59 -7.37 18.26 -7.80
N PRO A 60 -8.16 19.10 -8.48
CA PRO A 60 -8.40 18.99 -9.92
C PRO A 60 -7.10 19.14 -10.74
N ASP A 61 -6.12 19.89 -10.23
CA ASP A 61 -4.81 20.09 -10.86
C ASP A 61 -3.78 19.00 -10.51
N TYR A 62 -4.16 17.97 -9.74
CA TYR A 62 -3.24 16.92 -9.33
C TYR A 62 -2.77 16.10 -10.53
N ARG A 63 -1.47 16.20 -10.83
CA ARG A 63 -0.81 15.39 -11.85
C ARG A 63 0.28 14.53 -11.22
N TYR A 64 0.16 13.21 -11.39
CA TYR A 64 1.21 12.29 -10.95
C TYR A 64 2.48 12.48 -11.80
N ALA A 65 3.53 13.03 -11.19
CA ALA A 65 4.84 13.26 -11.80
C ALA A 65 5.91 12.41 -11.09
N PRO A 66 6.12 11.14 -11.48
CA PRO A 66 7.13 10.30 -10.85
C PRO A 66 8.54 10.82 -11.10
N ARG A 67 9.37 10.82 -10.05
CA ARG A 67 10.79 11.22 -10.13
C ARG A 67 11.56 10.35 -11.11
N ARG A 68 12.41 10.99 -11.94
CA ARG A 68 13.28 10.30 -12.89
C ARG A 68 14.30 9.43 -12.14
N PRO A 69 14.75 8.28 -12.70
CA PRO A 69 15.69 7.38 -12.02
C PRO A 69 16.98 8.06 -11.51
N GLY A 70 17.48 9.08 -12.21
CA GLY A 70 18.66 9.85 -11.81
C GLY A 70 18.44 10.82 -10.64
N GLU A 71 17.19 11.20 -10.35
CA GLU A 71 16.82 12.09 -9.23
C GLU A 71 16.44 11.30 -7.96
N ARG A 72 16.31 9.98 -8.08
CA ARG A 72 16.01 9.13 -6.92
C ARG A 72 17.30 9.03 -6.11
N ARG A 73 17.32 9.63 -4.91
CA ARG A 73 18.36 9.35 -3.91
C ARG A 73 18.42 7.84 -3.73
N ARG A 74 19.47 7.21 -4.27
CA ARG A 74 19.75 5.81 -3.96
C ARG A 74 19.99 5.75 -2.46
N ARG A 75 19.30 4.84 -1.77
CA ARG A 75 19.72 4.50 -0.40
C ARG A 75 21.13 3.95 -0.55
N ASN A 76 22.13 4.71 -0.08
CA ASN A 76 23.47 4.17 0.09
C ASN A 76 23.32 2.93 0.97
N ARG A 77 23.79 1.82 0.42
CA ARG A 77 23.68 0.51 1.04
C ARG A 77 24.80 0.34 2.05
#